data_AF-A0A7Y6PMX9-F1
#
_entry.id   AF-A0A7Y6PMX9-F1
#
_cell.length_a   1.000
_cell.length_b   1.000
_cell.length_c   1.000
_cell.angle_alpha   90.00
_cell.angle_beta   90.00
_cell.angle_gamma   90.00
#
_symmetry.space_group_name_H-M   'P 1'
#
loop_
_entity.id
_entity.type
_entity.pdbx_description
1 polymer ?
#
loop_
_entity_poly.entity_id
_entity_poly.type
_entity_poly.pdbx_seq_one_letter_code
_entity_poly.pdbx_strand_id
1 'polypeptide(L)'
;GIAAGKGFFVGPVVRATKSPMDCAPLNSHEVFGPVSTVGQYSGDAAFAAAFIARGEGCLVSSAYSDDRDWVATFVGAAAPWAGRLYLGSSKMASQSPGPGTVLPSLLHGGPGRAGGGEELGGDRGLHFYMQRCALEGDASVLKSLLG
;
A
#
# COMPACT_ATOMS: atom_id res chain seq x y z
N GLY A 1 21.59 -28.88 -3.70
CA GLY A 1 21.63 -27.45 -4.05
C GLY A 1 21.94 -27.27 -5.52
N ILE A 2 21.85 -26.04 -6.05
CA ILE A 2 22.19 -25.72 -7.46
C ILE A 2 23.72 -25.75 -7.65
N ALA A 3 24.19 -26.12 -8.85
CA ALA A 3 25.61 -26.16 -9.19
C ALA A 3 26.32 -24.81 -9.01
N ALA A 4 27.60 -24.83 -8.64
CA ALA A 4 28.42 -23.63 -8.48
C ALA A 4 28.41 -22.77 -9.76
N GLY A 5 28.24 -21.46 -9.61
CA GLY A 5 28.16 -20.52 -10.72
C GLY A 5 26.88 -20.59 -11.56
N LYS A 6 25.88 -21.39 -11.17
CA LYS A 6 24.59 -21.51 -11.88
C LYS A 6 23.40 -20.88 -11.12
N GLY A 7 23.61 -20.41 -9.90
CA GLY A 7 22.57 -19.73 -9.13
C GLY A 7 22.63 -18.21 -9.24
N PHE A 8 21.47 -17.57 -9.23
CA PHE A 8 21.31 -16.10 -9.18
C PHE A 8 21.08 -15.64 -7.73
N PHE A 9 21.96 -16.06 -6.83
CA PHE A 9 21.81 -15.78 -5.41
C PHE A 9 22.30 -14.37 -5.08
N VAL A 10 21.54 -13.65 -4.28
CA VAL A 10 21.91 -12.34 -3.72
C VAL A 10 21.68 -12.42 -2.21
N GLY A 11 22.67 -12.02 -1.42
CA GLY A 11 22.54 -11.95 0.03
C GLY A 11 21.66 -10.76 0.47
N PRO A 12 21.07 -10.80 1.68
CA PRO A 12 20.32 -9.66 2.21
C PRO A 12 21.20 -8.41 2.35
N VAL A 13 20.67 -7.26 1.97
CA VAL A 13 21.35 -5.95 2.10
C VAL A 13 20.46 -5.00 2.90
N VAL A 14 21.02 -4.45 3.98
CA VAL A 14 20.38 -3.39 4.76
C VAL A 14 21.22 -2.13 4.66
N ARG A 15 20.61 -1.04 4.20
CA ARG A 15 21.21 0.30 4.17
C ARG A 15 20.57 1.17 5.24
N ALA A 16 21.20 2.27 5.60
CA ALA A 16 20.63 3.23 6.54
C ALA A 16 20.97 4.68 6.16
N THR A 17 20.09 5.62 6.51
CA THR A 17 20.33 7.06 6.38
C THR A 17 19.74 7.81 7.56
N LYS A 18 20.43 8.87 7.99
CA LYS A 18 19.94 9.80 9.02
C LYS A 18 19.05 10.91 8.44
N SER A 19 19.07 11.10 7.11
CA SER A 19 18.34 12.16 6.42
C SER A 19 17.46 11.54 5.32
N PRO A 20 16.40 10.78 5.68
CA PRO A 20 15.60 10.06 4.68
C PRO A 20 14.84 11.00 3.72
N MET A 21 14.44 12.18 4.17
CA MET A 21 13.73 13.17 3.35
C MET A 21 14.61 13.73 2.21
N ASP A 22 15.93 13.80 2.46
CA ASP A 22 16.93 14.35 1.53
C ASP A 22 17.72 13.26 0.79
N CYS A 23 17.28 12.00 0.89
CA CYS A 23 17.94 10.87 0.25
C CYS A 23 17.22 10.48 -1.04
N ALA A 24 17.57 11.14 -2.16
CA ALA A 24 16.89 10.89 -3.44
C ALA A 24 16.90 9.40 -3.88
N PRO A 25 18.03 8.64 -3.80
CA PRO A 25 18.02 7.24 -4.18
C PRO A 25 17.09 6.36 -3.34
N LEU A 26 16.93 6.65 -2.04
CA LEU A 26 15.99 5.93 -1.15
C LEU A 26 14.54 6.08 -1.62
N ASN A 27 14.17 7.26 -2.11
CA ASN A 27 12.79 7.61 -2.44
C ASN A 27 12.41 7.35 -3.90
N SER A 28 13.38 7.08 -4.77
CA SER A 28 13.16 7.01 -6.23
C SER A 28 13.66 5.74 -6.90
N HIS A 29 14.59 5.00 -6.29
CA HIS A 29 15.18 3.79 -6.88
C HIS A 29 14.79 2.54 -6.10
N GLU A 30 14.08 1.63 -6.76
CA GLU A 30 13.79 0.30 -6.23
C GLU A 30 14.85 -0.70 -6.67
N VAL A 31 15.35 -1.50 -5.72
CA VAL A 31 16.14 -2.70 -6.03
C VAL A 31 15.23 -3.90 -5.74
N PHE A 32 14.72 -4.53 -6.80
CA PHE A 32 13.77 -5.63 -6.70
C PHE A 32 14.44 -6.94 -6.28
N GLY A 33 14.78 -7.03 -4.99
CA GLY A 33 15.52 -8.13 -4.38
C GLY A 33 15.54 -8.00 -2.86
N PRO A 34 16.43 -8.72 -2.15
CA PRO A 34 16.48 -8.71 -0.69
C PRO A 34 17.20 -7.46 -0.15
N VAL A 35 16.77 -6.27 -0.58
CA VAL A 35 17.38 -4.98 -0.23
C VAL A 35 16.37 -4.10 0.49
N SER A 36 16.78 -3.55 1.63
CA SER A 36 15.98 -2.58 2.39
C SER A 36 16.84 -1.41 2.85
N THR A 37 16.21 -0.26 3.09
CA THR A 37 16.88 0.92 3.63
C THR A 37 16.10 1.45 4.83
N VAL A 38 16.81 1.71 5.92
CA VAL A 38 16.27 2.27 7.16
C VAL A 38 16.49 3.78 7.19
N GLY A 39 15.41 4.55 7.26
CA GLY A 39 15.44 5.99 7.47
C GLY A 39 15.19 6.34 8.93
N GLN A 40 16.06 7.14 9.55
CA GLN A 40 15.80 7.65 10.89
C GLN A 40 14.74 8.76 10.86
N TYR A 41 13.83 8.76 11.82
CA TYR A 41 12.90 9.85 12.06
C TYR A 41 12.63 10.05 13.55
N SER A 42 11.96 11.15 13.91
CA SER A 42 11.70 11.56 15.29
C SER A 42 10.66 10.70 16.02
N GLY A 43 9.97 9.79 15.34
CA GLY A 43 8.78 9.11 15.86
C GLY A 43 7.47 9.86 15.60
N ASP A 44 7.52 11.06 14.99
CA ASP A 44 6.34 11.86 14.67
C ASP A 44 5.50 11.24 13.53
N ALA A 45 4.18 11.19 13.72
CA ALA A 45 3.24 10.58 12.77
C ALA A 45 3.17 11.36 11.45
N ALA A 46 3.21 12.70 11.50
CA ALA A 46 3.16 13.54 10.32
C ALA A 46 4.46 13.42 9.50
N PHE A 47 5.61 13.34 10.17
CA PHE A 47 6.88 13.02 9.50
C PHE A 47 6.82 11.65 8.82
N ALA A 48 6.32 10.62 9.51
CA ALA A 48 6.20 9.29 8.92
C ALA A 48 5.33 9.30 7.66
N ALA A 49 4.17 9.97 7.71
CA ALA A 49 3.30 10.12 6.54
C ALA A 49 3.97 10.93 5.40
N ALA A 50 4.65 12.03 5.73
CA ALA A 50 5.41 12.81 4.75
C ALA A 50 6.53 12.00 4.11
N PHE A 51 7.17 11.10 4.86
CA PHE A 51 8.19 10.20 4.32
C PHE A 51 7.58 9.19 3.33
N ILE A 52 6.40 8.61 3.63
CA ILE A 52 5.67 7.77 2.65
C ILE A 52 5.35 8.55 1.38
N ALA A 53 4.92 9.81 1.51
CA ALA A 53 4.62 10.66 0.36
C ALA A 53 5.85 10.88 -0.55
N ARG A 54 7.08 10.81 -0.04
CA ARG A 54 8.31 10.95 -0.85
C ARG A 54 8.49 9.82 -1.86
N GLY A 55 7.84 8.66 -1.66
CA GLY A 55 7.81 7.59 -2.66
C GLY A 55 6.96 7.91 -3.88
N GLU A 56 6.18 9.00 -3.85
CA GLU A 56 5.28 9.45 -4.92
C GLU A 56 4.20 8.42 -5.27
N GLY A 57 3.74 7.65 -4.27
CA GLY A 57 2.69 6.64 -4.40
C GLY A 57 3.21 5.21 -4.28
N CYS A 58 2.56 4.40 -3.43
CA CYS A 58 2.93 3.00 -3.21
C CYS A 58 1.71 2.05 -3.18
N LEU A 59 1.96 0.76 -3.41
CA LEU A 59 0.94 -0.30 -3.29
C LEU A 59 0.50 -0.48 -1.83
N VAL A 60 1.48 -0.52 -0.92
CA VAL A 60 1.24 -0.72 0.50
C VAL A 60 2.27 0.04 1.33
N SER A 61 1.83 0.62 2.44
CA SER A 61 2.68 1.04 3.54
C SER A 61 2.21 0.36 4.83
N SER A 62 3.12 0.11 5.76
CA SER A 62 2.78 -0.41 7.09
C SER A 62 3.25 0.52 8.19
N ALA A 63 2.41 0.64 9.21
CA ALA A 63 2.74 1.35 10.43
C ALA A 63 2.45 0.45 11.63
N TYR A 64 3.28 0.55 12.66
CA TYR A 64 3.20 -0.29 13.85
C TYR A 64 3.13 0.60 15.08
N SER A 65 1.97 0.63 15.74
CA SER A 65 1.75 1.42 16.94
C SER A 65 0.52 0.94 17.71
N ASP A 66 0.59 0.97 19.03
CA ASP A 66 -0.57 0.80 19.91
C ASP A 66 -1.20 2.16 20.31
N ASP A 67 -0.56 3.28 19.93
CA ASP A 67 -1.07 4.64 20.11
C ASP A 67 -2.07 4.99 19.01
N ARG A 68 -3.33 5.17 19.42
CA ARG A 68 -4.45 5.43 18.52
C ARG A 68 -4.42 6.82 17.90
N ASP A 69 -3.94 7.81 18.63
CA ASP A 69 -3.89 9.19 18.16
C ASP A 69 -2.78 9.34 17.13
N TRP A 70 -1.65 8.66 17.37
CA TRP A 70 -0.58 8.53 16.39
C TRP A 70 -1.08 7.86 15.11
N VAL A 71 -1.79 6.74 15.22
CA VAL A 71 -2.32 5.99 14.06
C VAL A 71 -3.33 6.82 13.28
N ALA A 72 -4.26 7.51 13.95
CA ALA A 72 -5.24 8.36 13.30
C ALA A 72 -4.57 9.50 12.50
N THR A 73 -3.58 10.15 13.11
CA THR A 73 -2.79 11.21 12.47
C THR A 73 -2.04 10.68 11.25
N PHE A 74 -1.35 9.54 11.39
CA PHE A 74 -0.61 8.91 10.30
C PHE A 74 -1.54 8.51 9.15
N VAL A 75 -2.66 7.83 9.43
CA VAL A 75 -3.60 7.36 8.41
C VAL A 75 -4.19 8.53 7.63
N GLY A 76 -4.64 9.58 8.32
CA GLY A 76 -5.21 10.76 7.67
C GLY A 76 -4.26 11.44 6.69
N ALA A 77 -2.96 11.45 6.99
CA ALA A 77 -1.94 12.07 6.15
C ALA A 77 -1.35 11.12 5.08
N ALA A 78 -1.23 9.82 5.37
CA ALA A 78 -0.57 8.85 4.50
C ALA A 78 -1.50 8.19 3.47
N ALA A 79 -2.80 8.08 3.75
CA ALA A 79 -3.75 7.37 2.89
C ALA A 79 -3.78 7.86 1.42
N PRO A 80 -3.64 9.16 1.10
CA PRO A 80 -3.58 9.61 -0.29
C PRO A 80 -2.39 9.06 -1.10
N TRP A 81 -1.39 8.50 -0.45
CA TRP A 81 -0.13 8.05 -1.05
C TRP A 81 0.02 6.53 -1.08
N ALA A 82 -0.92 5.77 -0.52
CA ALA A 82 -0.85 4.32 -0.43
C ALA A 82 -2.18 3.69 -0.82
N GLY A 83 -2.16 2.67 -1.69
CA GLY A 83 -3.40 1.93 -1.99
C GLY A 83 -3.89 1.07 -0.80
N ARG A 84 -2.98 0.71 0.11
CA ARG A 84 -3.33 0.06 1.38
C ARG A 84 -2.41 0.47 2.51
N LEU A 85 -2.99 0.74 3.68
CA LEU A 85 -2.24 0.90 4.94
C LEU A 85 -2.43 -0.36 5.79
N TYR A 86 -1.35 -1.06 6.09
CA TYR A 86 -1.33 -2.15 7.05
C TYR A 86 -1.00 -1.59 8.45
N LEU A 87 -1.95 -1.65 9.38
CA LEU A 87 -1.80 -1.09 10.73
C LEU A 87 -1.52 -2.20 11.74
N GLY A 88 -0.25 -2.43 12.05
CA GLY A 88 0.19 -3.39 13.06
C GLY A 88 0.01 -2.88 14.48
N SER A 89 -0.44 -3.76 15.37
CA SER A 89 -0.55 -3.54 16.82
C SER A 89 -0.17 -4.81 17.56
N SER A 90 0.15 -4.70 18.85
CA SER A 90 0.47 -5.86 19.70
C SER A 90 -0.65 -6.89 19.71
N LYS A 91 -1.91 -6.44 19.64
CA LYS A 91 -3.11 -7.28 19.69
C LYS A 91 -3.31 -8.19 18.47
N MET A 92 -2.79 -7.79 17.31
CA MET A 92 -2.95 -8.58 16.07
C MET A 92 -1.68 -9.32 15.64
N ALA A 93 -0.57 -9.16 16.37
CA ALA A 93 0.73 -9.69 15.95
C ALA A 93 0.70 -11.19 15.65
N SER A 94 -0.02 -11.98 16.47
CA SER A 94 -0.15 -13.44 16.30
C SER A 94 -1.06 -13.86 15.14
N GLN A 95 -1.90 -12.95 14.63
CA GLN A 95 -2.86 -13.20 13.56
C GLN A 95 -2.49 -12.45 12.27
N SER A 96 -1.33 -11.79 12.27
CA SER A 96 -0.90 -10.95 11.16
C SER A 96 -0.63 -11.81 9.93
N PRO A 97 -1.30 -11.55 8.79
CA PRO A 97 -0.87 -12.12 7.52
C PRO A 97 0.39 -11.42 6.97
N GLY A 98 0.88 -10.36 7.64
CA GLY A 98 1.96 -9.50 7.17
C GLY A 98 1.52 -8.47 6.12
N PRO A 99 2.25 -7.36 5.97
CA PRO A 99 1.88 -6.29 5.04
C PRO A 99 1.96 -6.70 3.57
N GLY A 100 2.83 -7.65 3.23
CA GLY A 100 3.02 -8.15 1.87
C GLY A 100 1.93 -9.12 1.39
N THR A 101 1.09 -9.65 2.29
CA THR A 101 -0.01 -10.54 1.89
C THR A 101 -1.14 -9.73 1.28
N VAL A 102 -1.53 -10.09 0.07
CA VAL A 102 -2.61 -9.46 -0.69
C VAL A 102 -3.88 -10.30 -0.53
N LEU A 103 -4.90 -9.73 0.13
CA LEU A 103 -6.17 -10.42 0.37
C LEU A 103 -7.20 -10.07 -0.73
N PRO A 104 -7.94 -11.04 -1.28
CA PRO A 104 -8.85 -10.82 -2.42
C PRO A 104 -10.02 -9.87 -2.10
N SER A 105 -10.40 -9.75 -0.83
CA SER A 105 -11.44 -8.83 -0.37
C SER A 105 -10.95 -7.40 -0.16
N LEU A 106 -9.63 -7.16 -0.17
CA LEU A 106 -9.03 -5.84 0.01
C LEU A 106 -8.53 -5.31 -1.34
N LEU A 107 -8.49 -3.99 -1.47
CA LEU A 107 -7.94 -3.32 -2.65
C LEU A 107 -6.45 -3.69 -2.81
N HIS A 108 -6.05 -3.98 -4.05
CA HIS A 108 -4.66 -4.06 -4.48
C HIS A 108 -4.43 -3.07 -5.61
N GLY A 109 -3.33 -2.31 -5.54
CA GLY A 109 -3.11 -1.15 -6.40
C GLY A 109 -2.65 0.02 -5.57
N GLY A 110 -2.51 1.19 -6.19
CA GLY A 110 -2.06 2.39 -5.49
C GLY A 110 -1.83 3.58 -6.42
N PRO A 111 -1.75 4.79 -5.86
CA PRO A 111 -1.63 6.03 -6.64
C PRO A 111 -0.21 6.20 -7.20
N GLY A 112 -0.05 7.18 -8.11
CA GLY A 112 1.25 7.70 -8.54
C GLY A 112 2.17 6.61 -9.12
N ARG A 113 3.36 6.47 -8.55
CA ARG A 113 4.39 5.51 -9.00
C ARG A 113 3.91 4.05 -8.98
N ALA A 114 2.91 3.73 -8.15
CA ALA A 114 2.29 2.40 -8.12
C ALA A 114 1.34 2.12 -9.30
N GLY A 115 1.10 3.10 -10.18
CA GLY A 115 0.40 2.92 -11.46
C GLY A 115 -1.02 3.46 -11.52
N GLY A 116 -1.61 3.86 -10.38
CA GLY A 116 -2.97 4.44 -10.33
C GLY A 116 -4.10 3.45 -10.59
N GLY A 117 -3.79 2.15 -10.69
CA GLY A 117 -4.76 1.09 -10.91
C GLY A 117 -5.36 0.53 -9.63
N GLU A 118 -6.45 -0.21 -9.80
CA GLU A 118 -7.17 -0.93 -8.74
C GLU A 118 -7.50 -2.36 -9.22
N GLU A 119 -7.16 -3.34 -8.39
CA GLU A 119 -7.45 -4.77 -8.56
C GLU A 119 -8.00 -5.35 -7.24
N LEU A 120 -8.62 -6.53 -7.32
CA LEU A 120 -9.23 -7.22 -6.18
C LEU A 120 -10.33 -6.37 -5.51
N GLY A 121 -10.34 -6.21 -4.19
CA GLY A 121 -11.35 -5.39 -3.51
C GLY A 121 -12.77 -5.99 -3.49
N GLY A 122 -12.89 -7.31 -3.65
CA GLY A 122 -14.17 -8.01 -3.75
C GLY A 122 -15.00 -7.52 -4.95
N ASP A 123 -16.23 -7.11 -4.69
CA ASP A 123 -17.14 -6.63 -5.74
C ASP A 123 -16.62 -5.40 -6.48
N ARG A 124 -15.73 -4.59 -5.88
CA ARG A 124 -15.09 -3.44 -6.55
C ARG A 124 -14.30 -3.87 -7.79
N GLY A 125 -13.60 -4.99 -7.71
CA GLY A 125 -12.80 -5.53 -8.81
C GLY A 125 -13.66 -6.00 -9.99
N LEU A 126 -14.96 -6.24 -9.78
CA LEU A 126 -15.86 -6.62 -10.87
C LEU A 126 -16.19 -5.42 -11.77
N HIS A 127 -16.18 -4.19 -11.24
CA HIS A 127 -16.52 -2.99 -12.01
C HIS A 127 -15.62 -2.77 -13.22
N PHE A 128 -14.36 -3.19 -13.16
CA PHE A 128 -13.43 -3.11 -14.29
C PHE A 128 -13.90 -3.94 -15.50
N TYR A 129 -14.65 -5.01 -15.25
CA TYR A 129 -15.14 -5.93 -16.27
C TYR A 129 -16.61 -5.68 -16.68
N MET A 130 -17.26 -4.66 -16.11
CA MET A 130 -18.66 -4.33 -16.38
C MET A 130 -18.78 -3.10 -17.29
N GLN A 131 -19.80 -3.11 -18.16
CA GLN A 131 -20.27 -1.88 -18.79
C GLN A 131 -21.35 -1.23 -17.94
N ARG A 132 -21.18 0.05 -17.59
CA ARG A 132 -22.13 0.80 -16.74
C ARG A 132 -23.02 1.70 -17.60
N CYS A 133 -24.32 1.70 -17.31
CA CYS A 133 -25.31 2.56 -17.96
C CYS A 133 -26.21 3.19 -16.89
N ALA A 134 -26.36 4.51 -16.91
CA ALA A 134 -27.34 5.21 -16.09
C ALA A 134 -28.70 5.17 -16.79
N LEU A 135 -29.74 4.78 -16.06
CA LEU A 135 -31.11 4.75 -16.56
C LEU A 135 -31.93 5.81 -15.82
N GLU A 136 -32.58 6.69 -16.58
CA GLU A 136 -33.50 7.71 -16.08
C GLU A 136 -34.84 7.57 -16.82
N GLY A 137 -35.94 7.63 -16.07
CA GLY A 137 -37.28 7.43 -16.60
C GLY A 137 -38.34 7.58 -15.51
N ASP A 138 -39.61 7.54 -15.89
CA ASP A 138 -40.69 7.56 -14.92
C ASP A 138 -40.74 6.27 -14.09
N ALA A 139 -41.43 6.35 -12.94
CA ALA A 139 -41.50 5.25 -11.98
C ALA A 139 -42.07 3.95 -12.58
N SER A 140 -42.99 4.03 -13.54
CA SER A 140 -43.61 2.85 -14.14
C SER A 140 -42.63 2.08 -15.03
N VAL A 141 -41.85 2.79 -15.84
CA VAL A 141 -40.84 2.20 -16.72
C VAL A 141 -39.73 1.56 -15.88
N LEU A 142 -39.18 2.30 -14.91
CA LEU A 142 -38.12 1.78 -14.04
C LEU A 142 -38.57 0.54 -13.27
N LYS A 143 -39.80 0.53 -12.74
CA LYS A 143 -40.34 -0.63 -12.02
C LYS A 143 -40.47 -1.87 -12.93
N SER A 144 -40.85 -1.68 -14.20
CA SER A 144 -40.96 -2.80 -15.14
C SER A 144 -39.62 -3.48 -15.48
N LEU A 145 -38.50 -2.74 -15.37
CA LEU A 145 -37.16 -3.21 -15.71
C LEU A 145 -36.39 -3.79 -14.51
N LEU A 146 -36.65 -3.29 -13.29
CA LEU A 146 -35.86 -3.62 -12.10
C LEU A 146 -36.40 -4.81 -11.28
N GLY A 147 -37.64 -5.25 -11.56
CA GLY A 147 -38.34 -6.29 -10.79
C GLY A 147 -39.01 -5.72 -9.54
#